data_AF-A0A7V9Q1X2-F1
#
_entry.id   AF-A0A7V9Q1X2-F1
#
_cell.length_a   1.000
_cell.length_b   1.000
_cell.length_c   1.000
_cell.angle_alpha   90.00
_cell.angle_beta   90.00
_cell.angle_gamma   90.00
#
_symmetry.space_group_name_H-M   'P 1'
#
loop_
_entity.id
_entity.type
_entity.pdbx_description
1 polymer ?
#
loop_
_entity_poly.entity_id
_entity_poly.type
_entity_poly.pdbx_seq_one_letter_code
_entity_poly.pdbx_strand_id
1 'polypeptide(L)'
;MTPENLLRQLAERHEQHLRWLRWRLGPGASPDDVEDILQGAYARALTALRRADDAPAFADAGRAQAWLRTIALNLALDIERQRRGRPRDGRERRLAQSSLDADGLRALPDTRVHIEDDVLESLERDARRPLIAGAIGSLDPTHRQILQLRYGRDLEPAAIMVLEGLNRRQWEGRHTRAVKALGRALARLHVSSECGQTRRLLRRSPTDLLGRGRTPASDHVASCVACGAFARSAQYALATLPLPMAIAAW
;
A
#
# COMPACT_ATOMS: atom_id res chain seq x y z
N MET A 1 -15.48 -10.88 -24.41
CA MET A 1 -15.21 -11.70 -23.22
C MET A 1 -16.28 -11.37 -22.19
N THR A 2 -17.03 -12.34 -21.67
CA THR A 2 -18.11 -12.06 -20.70
C THR A 2 -17.54 -11.61 -19.35
N PRO A 3 -18.28 -10.80 -18.56
CA PRO A 3 -17.91 -10.43 -17.20
C PRO A 3 -17.48 -11.63 -16.33
N GLU A 4 -18.24 -12.71 -16.40
CA GLU A 4 -18.01 -13.95 -15.65
C GLU A 4 -16.70 -14.63 -16.06
N ASN A 5 -16.37 -14.62 -17.36
CA ASN A 5 -15.12 -15.19 -17.84
C ASN A 5 -13.90 -14.39 -17.39
N LEU A 6 -13.97 -13.06 -17.40
CA LEU A 6 -12.89 -12.23 -16.90
C LEU A 6 -12.67 -12.42 -15.39
N LEU A 7 -13.74 -12.42 -14.62
CA LEU A 7 -13.66 -12.64 -13.17
C LEU A 7 -13.10 -14.00 -12.82
N ARG A 8 -13.50 -15.05 -13.55
CA ARG A 8 -12.93 -16.39 -13.39
C ARG A 8 -11.42 -16.39 -13.63
N GLN A 9 -10.93 -15.74 -14.68
CA GLN A 9 -9.48 -15.62 -14.93
C GLN A 9 -8.72 -14.84 -13.86
N LEU A 10 -9.37 -13.87 -13.22
CA LEU A 10 -8.80 -13.14 -12.08
C LEU A 10 -8.84 -14.00 -10.80
N ALA A 11 -9.89 -14.79 -10.61
CA ALA A 11 -10.04 -15.71 -9.48
C ALA A 11 -9.04 -16.88 -9.55
N GLU A 12 -8.64 -17.34 -10.73
CA GLU A 12 -7.57 -18.34 -10.89
C GLU A 12 -6.23 -17.87 -10.28
N ARG A 13 -6.05 -16.55 -10.09
CA ARG A 13 -4.87 -15.95 -9.45
C ARG A 13 -5.12 -15.54 -8.00
N HIS A 14 -6.16 -16.06 -7.34
CA HIS A 14 -6.59 -15.72 -5.97
C HIS A 14 -5.42 -15.63 -4.98
N GLU A 15 -4.63 -16.70 -4.89
CA GLU A 15 -3.47 -16.78 -4.00
C GLU A 15 -2.41 -15.70 -4.27
N GLN A 16 -2.23 -15.30 -5.53
CA GLN A 16 -1.32 -14.21 -5.87
C GLN A 16 -1.87 -12.86 -5.41
N HIS A 17 -3.19 -12.67 -5.46
CA HIS A 17 -3.85 -11.47 -4.95
C HIS A 17 -3.80 -11.40 -3.43
N LEU A 18 -4.02 -12.50 -2.72
CA LEU A 18 -3.87 -12.56 -1.26
C LEU A 18 -2.45 -12.25 -0.82
N ARG A 19 -1.44 -12.87 -1.42
CA ARG A 19 -0.03 -12.57 -1.11
C ARG A 19 0.29 -11.10 -1.34
N TRP A 20 -0.19 -10.54 -2.46
CA TRP A 20 -0.02 -9.13 -2.77
C TRP A 20 -0.71 -8.22 -1.75
N LEU A 21 -1.95 -8.52 -1.34
CA LEU A 21 -2.69 -7.75 -0.33
C LEU A 21 -2.03 -7.85 1.04
N ARG A 22 -1.62 -9.04 1.50
CA ARG A 22 -0.90 -9.22 2.77
C ARG A 22 0.36 -8.39 2.82
N TRP A 23 1.16 -8.42 1.75
CA TRP A 23 2.34 -7.59 1.63
C TRP A 23 2.01 -6.09 1.65
N ARG A 24 0.94 -5.68 0.96
CA ARG A 24 0.56 -4.29 0.83
C ARG A 24 -0.02 -3.68 2.10
N LEU A 25 -0.83 -4.44 2.84
CA LEU A 25 -1.42 -4.02 4.11
C LEU A 25 -0.42 -4.18 5.28
N GLY A 26 0.55 -5.06 5.14
CA GLY A 26 1.60 -5.30 6.13
C GLY A 26 1.18 -6.30 7.22
N PRO A 27 2.07 -6.56 8.20
CA PRO A 27 1.89 -7.65 9.18
C PRO A 27 0.73 -7.44 10.16
N GLY A 28 0.20 -6.22 10.28
CA GLY A 28 -0.95 -5.92 11.14
C GLY A 28 -2.30 -6.35 10.56
N ALA A 29 -2.35 -6.76 9.30
CA ALA A 29 -3.59 -7.25 8.68
C ALA A 29 -3.78 -8.75 8.97
N SER A 30 -4.91 -9.09 9.60
CA SER A 30 -5.30 -10.49 9.79
C SER A 30 -5.43 -11.21 8.44
N PRO A 31 -5.05 -12.49 8.33
CA PRO A 31 -5.35 -13.29 7.14
C PRO A 31 -6.83 -13.23 6.72
N ASP A 32 -7.74 -13.19 7.69
CA ASP A 32 -9.19 -13.12 7.45
C ASP A 32 -9.60 -11.75 6.90
N ASP A 33 -9.07 -10.67 7.47
CA ASP A 33 -9.29 -9.29 6.96
C ASP A 33 -8.86 -9.18 5.49
N VAL A 34 -7.74 -9.82 5.13
CA VAL A 34 -7.22 -9.81 3.76
C VAL A 34 -8.11 -10.60 2.80
N GLU A 35 -8.61 -11.77 3.23
CA GLU A 35 -9.54 -12.58 2.45
C GLU A 35 -10.86 -11.82 2.24
N ASP A 36 -11.43 -11.23 3.29
CA ASP A 36 -12.65 -10.44 3.23
C ASP A 36 -12.53 -9.25 2.27
N ILE A 37 -11.39 -8.56 2.30
CA ILE A 37 -11.10 -7.47 1.36
C ILE A 37 -11.07 -7.99 -0.08
N LEU A 38 -10.43 -9.13 -0.32
CA LEU A 38 -10.34 -9.67 -1.67
C LEU A 38 -11.70 -10.15 -2.20
N GLN A 39 -12.49 -10.84 -1.36
CA GLN A 39 -13.86 -11.26 -1.69
C GLN A 39 -14.76 -10.05 -1.97
N GLY A 40 -14.68 -9.01 -1.14
CA GLY A 40 -15.41 -7.76 -1.36
C GLY A 40 -14.98 -7.05 -2.65
N ALA A 41 -13.69 -7.14 -3.01
CA ALA A 41 -13.19 -6.61 -4.28
C ALA A 41 -13.76 -7.36 -5.48
N TYR A 42 -13.85 -8.70 -5.43
CA TYR A 42 -14.50 -9.49 -6.48
C TYR A 42 -15.99 -9.14 -6.63
N ALA A 43 -16.71 -8.97 -5.52
CA ALA A 43 -18.12 -8.58 -5.55
C ALA A 43 -18.34 -7.19 -6.20
N ARG A 44 -17.50 -6.21 -5.83
CA ARG A 44 -17.51 -4.86 -6.45
C ARG A 44 -17.14 -4.93 -7.93
N ALA A 45 -16.15 -5.73 -8.29
CA ALA A 45 -15.74 -5.94 -9.68
C ALA A 45 -16.86 -6.56 -10.52
N LEU A 46 -17.56 -7.58 -10.01
CA LEU A 46 -18.71 -8.19 -10.69
C LEU A 46 -19.83 -7.17 -10.92
N THR A 47 -20.14 -6.37 -9.90
CA THR A 47 -21.15 -5.33 -10.00
C THR A 47 -20.78 -4.30 -11.06
N ALA A 48 -19.51 -3.87 -11.11
CA ALA A 48 -19.04 -2.91 -12.11
C ALA A 48 -19.09 -3.49 -13.53
N LEU A 49 -18.67 -4.75 -13.73
CA LEU A 49 -18.67 -5.39 -15.05
C LEU A 49 -20.07 -5.67 -15.60
N ARG A 50 -21.08 -5.79 -14.72
CA ARG A 50 -22.49 -6.00 -15.12
C ARG A 50 -23.24 -4.73 -15.48
N ARG A 51 -22.68 -3.55 -15.18
CA ARG A 51 -23.28 -2.27 -15.59
C ARG A 51 -23.00 -2.06 -17.07
N ALA A 52 -23.99 -2.39 -17.91
CA ALA A 52 -23.87 -2.41 -19.35
C ALA A 52 -23.35 -1.09 -19.97
N ASP A 53 -23.73 0.05 -19.38
CA ASP A 53 -23.42 1.37 -19.93
C ASP A 53 -22.00 1.89 -19.59
N ASP A 54 -21.31 1.28 -18.60
CA ASP A 54 -20.01 1.77 -18.10
C ASP A 54 -19.08 0.61 -17.70
N ALA A 55 -19.24 -0.54 -18.36
CA ALA A 55 -18.41 -1.70 -18.09
C ALA A 55 -16.97 -1.43 -18.55
N PRO A 56 -15.96 -1.56 -17.66
CA PRO A 56 -14.59 -1.30 -18.04
C PRO A 56 -14.10 -2.34 -19.05
N ALA A 57 -13.57 -1.88 -20.17
CA ALA A 57 -12.91 -2.72 -21.17
C ALA A 57 -11.41 -2.79 -20.90
N PHE A 58 -10.83 -4.00 -20.99
CA PHE A 58 -9.41 -4.21 -20.76
C PHE A 58 -8.74 -4.76 -22.01
N ALA A 59 -7.63 -4.13 -22.40
CA ALA A 59 -6.82 -4.58 -23.53
C ALA A 59 -6.08 -5.90 -23.23
N ASP A 60 -5.79 -6.18 -21.96
CA ASP A 60 -5.06 -7.36 -21.52
C ASP A 60 -5.40 -7.73 -20.06
N ALA A 61 -5.01 -8.95 -19.66
CA ALA A 61 -5.24 -9.48 -18.32
C ALA A 61 -4.49 -8.71 -17.22
N GLY A 62 -3.34 -8.10 -17.53
CA GLY A 62 -2.55 -7.31 -16.59
C GLY A 62 -3.29 -6.03 -16.17
N ARG A 63 -3.95 -5.36 -17.11
CA ARG A 63 -4.80 -4.18 -16.82
C ARG A 63 -6.01 -4.54 -15.97
N ALA A 64 -6.67 -5.66 -16.27
CA ALA A 64 -7.79 -6.15 -15.46
C ALA A 64 -7.35 -6.49 -14.02
N GLN A 65 -6.17 -7.11 -13.88
CA GLN A 65 -5.57 -7.39 -12.57
C GLN A 65 -5.23 -6.12 -11.80
N ALA A 66 -4.62 -5.11 -12.44
CA ALA A 66 -4.33 -3.83 -11.81
C ALA A 66 -5.60 -3.09 -11.37
N TRP A 67 -6.66 -3.19 -12.17
CA TRP A 67 -7.97 -2.64 -11.84
C TRP A 67 -8.60 -3.33 -10.62
N LEU A 68 -8.63 -4.68 -10.57
CA LEU A 68 -9.11 -5.42 -9.39
C LEU A 68 -8.33 -5.05 -8.12
N ARG A 69 -7.00 -4.96 -8.23
CA ARG A 69 -6.12 -4.54 -7.13
C ARG A 69 -6.43 -3.13 -6.63
N THR A 70 -6.78 -2.22 -7.54
CA THR A 70 -7.21 -0.86 -7.18
C THR A 70 -8.51 -0.90 -6.39
N ILE A 71 -9.49 -1.72 -6.79
CA ILE A 71 -10.73 -1.92 -6.04
C ILE A 71 -10.43 -2.45 -4.64
N ALA A 72 -9.58 -3.46 -4.53
CA ALA A 72 -9.22 -4.07 -3.24
C ALA A 72 -8.53 -3.06 -2.30
N LEU A 73 -7.61 -2.23 -2.81
CA LEU A 73 -6.97 -1.19 -2.00
C LEU A 73 -7.95 -0.10 -1.55
N ASN A 74 -8.85 0.34 -2.44
CA ASN A 74 -9.86 1.32 -2.08
C ASN A 74 -10.81 0.76 -1.01
N LEU A 75 -11.20 -0.51 -1.12
CA LEU A 75 -12.00 -1.18 -0.09
C LEU A 75 -11.26 -1.28 1.25
N ALA A 76 -9.97 -1.64 1.24
CA ALA A 76 -9.16 -1.67 2.46
C ALA A 76 -9.08 -0.28 3.13
N LEU A 77 -8.94 0.79 2.34
CA LEU A 77 -8.96 2.17 2.83
C LEU A 77 -10.32 2.57 3.40
N ASP A 78 -11.42 2.16 2.76
CA ASP A 78 -12.77 2.42 3.25
C ASP A 78 -12.99 1.75 4.62
N ILE A 79 -12.56 0.49 4.77
CA ILE A 79 -12.63 -0.25 6.05
C ILE A 79 -11.81 0.47 7.13
N GLU A 80 -10.58 0.89 6.81
CA GLU A 80 -9.72 1.62 7.75
C GLU A 80 -10.34 2.96 8.17
N ARG A 81 -10.91 3.72 7.22
CA ARG A 81 -11.63 4.96 7.51
C ARG A 81 -12.84 4.71 8.42
N GLN A 82 -13.60 3.65 8.18
CA GLN A 82 -14.73 3.26 9.02
C GLN A 82 -14.28 2.87 10.43
N ARG A 83 -13.15 2.16 10.57
CA ARG A 83 -12.55 1.81 11.87
C ARG A 83 -12.13 3.07 12.64
N ARG A 84 -11.56 4.07 11.96
CA ARG A 84 -11.10 5.34 12.56
C ARG A 84 -12.24 6.31 12.88
N GLY A 85 -13.28 6.35 12.07
CA GLY A 85 -14.41 7.26 12.23
C GLY A 85 -15.47 6.78 13.22
N ARG A 86 -15.38 5.53 13.70
CA ARG A 86 -16.28 4.99 14.72
C ARG A 86 -15.69 5.28 16.11
N PRO A 87 -16.41 5.97 17.02
CA PRO A 87 -16.04 5.98 18.43
C PRO A 87 -15.83 4.53 18.88
N ARG A 88 -14.75 4.27 19.61
CA ARG A 88 -14.30 2.93 20.01
C ARG A 88 -15.20 2.30 21.09
N ASP A 89 -16.50 2.56 21.07
CA ASP A 89 -17.45 2.25 22.15
C ASP A 89 -18.20 0.91 21.98
N GLY A 90 -17.83 0.09 20.98
CA GLY A 90 -18.67 -1.05 20.60
C GLY A 90 -18.19 -2.45 20.99
N ARG A 91 -16.87 -2.66 21.16
CA ARG A 91 -16.32 -4.03 21.22
C ARG A 91 -15.88 -4.49 22.61
N GLU A 92 -15.55 -3.56 23.51
CA GLU A 92 -15.25 -3.90 24.92
C GLU A 92 -16.52 -4.23 25.73
N ARG A 93 -17.70 -3.75 25.30
CA ARG A 93 -18.95 -3.99 26.03
C ARG A 93 -19.58 -5.37 25.80
N ARG A 94 -19.10 -6.15 24.83
CA ARG A 94 -19.57 -7.54 24.60
C ARG A 94 -18.71 -8.62 25.25
N LEU A 95 -17.49 -8.31 25.66
CA LEU A 95 -16.63 -9.26 26.39
C LEU A 95 -16.75 -9.13 27.91
N ALA A 96 -17.32 -8.04 28.42
CA ALA A 96 -17.54 -7.80 29.85
C ALA A 96 -18.90 -8.30 30.38
N GLN A 97 -19.72 -8.98 29.57
CA GLN A 97 -21.06 -9.48 29.98
C GLN A 97 -21.19 -11.01 30.02
N SER A 98 -20.09 -11.76 29.84
CA SER A 98 -20.09 -13.23 29.90
C SER A 98 -19.22 -13.79 31.04
N SER A 99 -19.17 -13.11 32.17
CA SER A 99 -18.62 -13.65 33.42
C SER A 99 -19.19 -12.91 34.63
N LEU A 100 -20.51 -13.00 34.81
CA LEU A 100 -21.10 -12.94 36.14
C LEU A 100 -21.16 -14.38 36.61
N ASP A 101 -20.21 -14.79 37.44
CA ASP A 101 -20.47 -15.61 38.62
C ASP A 101 -19.19 -15.76 39.47
N ALA A 102 -19.40 -15.57 40.77
CA ALA A 102 -18.61 -15.96 41.93
C ALA A 102 -17.33 -15.17 42.31
N ASP A 103 -17.46 -14.64 43.53
CA ASP A 103 -16.46 -14.31 44.55
C ASP A 103 -15.60 -13.06 44.44
N GLY A 104 -15.80 -12.20 45.45
CA GLY A 104 -15.08 -10.98 45.67
C GLY A 104 -13.63 -11.22 46.05
N LEU A 105 -12.74 -10.59 45.30
CA LEU A 105 -11.60 -9.87 45.87
C LEU A 105 -11.20 -8.79 44.86
N ARG A 106 -11.24 -7.52 45.29
CA ARG A 106 -10.74 -6.38 44.51
C ARG A 106 -9.23 -6.55 44.32
N ALA A 107 -8.84 -7.12 43.19
CA ALA A 107 -7.53 -6.87 42.60
C ALA A 107 -7.73 -5.82 41.50
N LEU A 108 -7.23 -4.61 41.71
CA LEU A 108 -7.03 -3.64 40.64
C LEU A 108 -6.03 -4.25 39.65
N PRO A 109 -6.41 -4.52 38.39
CA PRO A 109 -5.40 -4.83 37.39
C PRO A 109 -4.65 -3.54 37.07
N ASP A 110 -3.33 -3.56 37.34
CA ASP A 110 -2.37 -2.59 36.81
C ASP A 110 -2.46 -2.64 35.28
N THR A 111 -3.37 -1.82 34.75
CA THR A 111 -3.60 -1.74 33.33
C THR A 111 -2.54 -0.79 32.80
N ARG A 112 -1.33 -1.32 32.60
CA ARG A 112 -0.38 -0.74 31.65
C ARG A 112 -0.96 -0.96 30.26
N VAL A 113 -1.83 -0.04 29.93
CA VAL A 113 -2.52 0.10 28.67
C VAL A 113 -1.48 0.25 27.55
N HIS A 114 -1.30 -0.77 26.71
CA HIS A 114 -0.52 -0.75 25.46
C HIS A 114 -1.14 0.15 24.35
N ILE A 115 -1.95 1.17 24.70
CA ILE A 115 -2.67 2.03 23.74
C ILE A 115 -1.84 3.24 23.29
N GLU A 116 -0.77 3.59 23.99
CA GLU A 116 0.04 4.77 23.65
C GLU A 116 0.84 4.60 22.34
N ASP A 117 1.34 3.39 22.05
CA ASP A 117 2.16 3.15 20.85
C ASP A 117 1.35 3.29 19.54
N ASP A 118 0.13 2.75 19.45
CA ASP A 118 -0.65 2.77 18.21
C ASP A 118 -1.19 4.17 17.84
N VAL A 119 -1.55 4.99 18.83
CA VAL A 119 -2.07 6.34 18.61
C VAL A 119 -0.93 7.30 18.26
N LEU A 120 0.19 7.20 18.98
CA LEU A 120 1.38 8.00 18.69
C LEU A 120 1.96 7.63 17.32
N GLU A 121 2.01 6.33 16.99
CA GLU A 121 2.45 5.87 15.66
C GLU A 121 1.52 6.36 14.54
N SER A 122 0.20 6.43 14.77
CA SER A 122 -0.74 6.99 13.78
C SER A 122 -0.55 8.50 13.58
N LEU A 123 -0.31 9.26 14.65
CA LEU A 123 -0.07 10.70 14.59
C LEU A 123 1.26 11.03 13.89
N GLU A 124 2.33 10.27 14.18
CA GLU A 124 3.61 10.42 13.50
C GLU A 124 3.51 10.07 12.01
N ARG A 125 2.74 9.04 11.64
CA ARG A 125 2.48 8.69 10.25
C ARG A 125 1.75 9.82 9.52
N ASP A 126 0.71 10.39 10.11
CA ASP A 126 -0.08 11.46 9.50
C ASP A 126 0.73 12.76 9.39
N ALA A 127 1.62 13.06 10.33
CA ALA A 127 2.55 14.18 10.24
C ALA A 127 3.61 14.02 9.14
N ARG A 128 4.08 12.78 8.87
CA ARG A 128 5.13 12.51 7.86
C ARG A 128 4.60 12.41 6.44
N ARG A 129 3.33 12.05 6.26
CA ARG A 129 2.66 11.95 4.95
C ARG A 129 2.84 13.18 4.04
N PRO A 130 2.55 14.42 4.48
CA PRO A 130 2.73 15.59 3.63
C PRO A 130 4.19 15.85 3.26
N LEU A 131 5.14 15.57 4.16
CA LEU A 131 6.57 15.72 3.89
C LEU A 131 7.06 14.73 2.81
N ILE A 132 6.61 13.49 2.91
CA ILE A 132 6.92 12.43 1.94
C ILE A 132 6.27 12.75 0.58
N ALA A 133 5.00 13.17 0.58
CA ALA A 133 4.30 13.59 -0.63
C ALA A 133 4.99 14.79 -1.29
N GLY A 134 5.44 15.78 -0.51
CA GLY A 134 6.22 16.92 -1.00
C GLY A 134 7.57 16.52 -1.59
N ALA A 135 8.29 15.61 -0.94
CA ALA A 135 9.57 15.10 -1.46
C ALA A 135 9.41 14.37 -2.79
N ILE A 136 8.38 13.52 -2.93
CA ILE A 136 8.09 12.85 -4.20
C ILE A 136 7.55 13.85 -5.24
N GLY A 137 6.74 14.83 -4.80
CA GLY A 137 6.24 15.94 -5.61
C GLY A 137 7.33 16.88 -6.14
N SER A 138 8.52 16.86 -5.55
CA SER A 138 9.69 17.60 -6.03
C SER A 138 10.47 16.86 -7.12
N LEU A 139 10.19 15.58 -7.36
CA LEU A 139 10.85 14.81 -8.41
C LEU A 139 10.40 15.29 -9.79
N ASP A 140 11.31 15.17 -10.76
CA ASP A 140 11.01 15.37 -12.18
C ASP A 140 9.71 14.62 -12.57
N PRO A 141 8.80 15.25 -13.32
CA PRO A 141 7.52 14.63 -13.70
C PRO A 141 7.68 13.25 -14.33
N THR A 142 8.68 13.07 -15.21
CA THR A 142 8.96 11.80 -15.90
C THR A 142 9.39 10.72 -14.91
N HIS A 143 10.24 11.07 -13.94
CA HIS A 143 10.65 10.14 -12.89
C HIS A 143 9.48 9.75 -12.00
N ARG A 144 8.64 10.72 -11.62
CA ARG A 144 7.45 10.47 -10.80
C ARG A 144 6.47 9.52 -11.50
N GLN A 145 6.22 9.75 -12.78
CA GLN A 145 5.35 8.90 -13.60
C GLN A 145 5.87 7.46 -13.64
N ILE A 146 7.16 7.25 -13.93
CA ILE A 146 7.76 5.91 -13.93
C ILE A 146 7.64 5.22 -12.57
N LEU A 147 7.91 5.94 -11.48
CA LEU A 147 7.80 5.39 -10.12
C LEU A 147 6.35 5.07 -9.76
N GLN A 148 5.40 5.91 -10.17
CA GLN A 148 3.98 5.69 -9.93
C GLN A 148 3.44 4.52 -10.74
N LEU A 149 3.81 4.39 -12.01
CA LEU A 149 3.44 3.25 -12.85
C LEU A 149 4.02 1.95 -12.27
N ARG A 150 5.30 1.96 -11.88
CA ARG A 150 5.99 0.77 -11.38
C ARG A 150 5.56 0.35 -9.98
N TYR A 151 5.50 1.31 -9.04
CA TYR A 151 5.33 1.02 -7.61
C TYR A 151 3.96 1.43 -7.06
N GLY A 152 3.32 2.45 -7.67
CA GLY A 152 1.96 2.86 -7.29
C GLY A 152 0.88 1.99 -7.94
N ARG A 153 1.02 1.69 -9.23
CA ARG A 153 0.09 0.89 -10.04
C ARG A 153 0.57 -0.56 -10.29
N ASP A 154 1.75 -0.88 -9.78
CA ASP A 154 2.33 -2.23 -9.84
C ASP A 154 2.49 -2.80 -11.27
N LEU A 155 2.67 -1.93 -12.28
CA LEU A 155 2.83 -2.36 -13.67
C LEU A 155 4.19 -3.02 -13.90
N GLU A 156 4.20 -4.03 -14.77
CA GLU A 156 5.45 -4.67 -15.19
C GLU A 156 6.25 -3.79 -16.15
N PRO A 157 7.60 -3.89 -16.15
CA PRO A 157 8.45 -3.12 -17.04
C PRO A 157 8.02 -3.16 -18.51
N ALA A 158 7.57 -4.33 -18.99
CA ALA A 158 7.08 -4.51 -20.36
C ALA A 158 5.85 -3.62 -20.65
N ALA A 159 4.88 -3.56 -19.74
CA ALA A 159 3.70 -2.72 -19.89
C ALA A 159 4.06 -1.23 -19.84
N ILE A 160 5.00 -0.84 -18.96
CA ILE A 160 5.45 0.55 -18.86
C ILE A 160 6.20 0.98 -20.13
N MET A 161 7.07 0.12 -20.67
CA MET A 161 7.76 0.38 -21.94
C MET A 161 6.78 0.64 -23.08
N VAL A 162 5.72 -0.16 -23.19
CA VAL A 162 4.68 0.04 -24.21
C VAL A 162 3.92 1.35 -23.98
N LEU A 163 3.52 1.64 -22.74
CA LEU A 163 2.75 2.85 -22.41
C LEU A 163 3.54 4.15 -22.64
N GLU A 164 4.85 4.11 -22.38
CA GLU A 164 5.72 5.29 -22.45
C GLU A 164 6.51 5.37 -23.77
N GLY A 165 6.31 4.43 -24.71
CA GLY A 165 7.06 4.37 -25.96
C GLY A 165 8.57 4.17 -25.77
N LEU A 166 8.98 3.42 -24.74
CA LEU A 166 10.39 3.23 -24.37
C LEU A 166 10.92 1.88 -24.82
N ASN A 167 12.17 1.88 -25.29
CA ASN A 167 12.94 0.64 -25.42
C ASN A 167 13.54 0.23 -24.06
N ARG A 168 14.02 -1.02 -23.97
CA ARG A 168 14.60 -1.58 -22.75
C ARG A 168 15.71 -0.74 -22.14
N ARG A 169 16.64 -0.23 -22.96
CA ARG A 169 17.77 0.58 -22.50
C ARG A 169 17.31 1.93 -21.94
N GLN A 170 16.33 2.56 -22.57
CA GLN A 170 15.71 3.80 -22.09
C GLN A 170 14.97 3.57 -20.78
N TRP A 171 14.21 2.47 -20.67
CA TRP A 171 13.53 2.08 -19.44
C TRP A 171 14.52 1.90 -18.29
N GLU A 172 15.53 1.05 -18.45
CA GLU A 172 16.53 0.77 -17.40
C GLU A 172 17.23 2.05 -16.94
N GLY A 173 17.63 2.91 -17.89
CA GLY A 173 18.27 4.18 -17.60
C GLY A 173 17.36 5.21 -16.93
N ARG A 174 16.09 5.30 -17.32
CA ARG A 174 15.11 6.21 -16.68
C ARG A 174 14.68 5.69 -15.31
N HIS A 175 14.39 4.41 -15.18
CA HIS A 175 14.03 3.76 -13.91
C HIS A 175 15.15 3.91 -12.88
N THR A 176 16.41 3.62 -13.25
CA THR A 176 17.56 3.79 -12.36
C THR A 176 17.70 5.24 -11.89
N ARG A 177 17.54 6.23 -12.78
CA ARG A 177 17.61 7.65 -12.43
C ARG A 177 16.45 8.07 -11.52
N ALA A 178 15.25 7.60 -11.80
CA ALA A 178 14.06 7.87 -10.99
C ALA A 178 14.22 7.33 -9.56
N VAL A 179 14.68 6.09 -9.42
CA VAL A 179 14.97 5.46 -8.12
C VAL A 179 16.04 6.22 -7.36
N LYS A 180 17.15 6.59 -8.02
CA LYS A 180 18.20 7.40 -7.39
C LYS A 180 17.70 8.78 -6.95
N ALA A 181 16.85 9.42 -7.75
CA ALA A 181 16.24 10.70 -7.41
C ALA A 181 15.32 10.56 -6.19
N LEU A 182 14.47 9.54 -6.16
CA LEU A 182 13.61 9.23 -5.04
C LEU A 182 14.41 8.93 -3.76
N GLY A 183 15.47 8.12 -3.85
CA GLY A 183 16.36 7.85 -2.72
C GLY A 183 17.00 9.11 -2.14
N ARG A 184 17.45 10.02 -3.02
CA ARG A 184 17.98 11.32 -2.58
C ARG A 184 16.91 12.20 -1.93
N ALA A 185 15.68 12.21 -2.46
CA ALA A 185 14.57 12.96 -1.90
C ALA A 185 14.17 12.43 -0.52
N LEU A 186 14.02 11.11 -0.38
CA LEU A 186 13.67 10.46 0.88
C LEU A 186 14.79 10.51 1.92
N ALA A 187 16.07 10.41 1.52
CA ALA A 187 17.19 10.50 2.45
C ALA A 187 17.35 11.88 3.12
N ARG A 188 16.79 12.93 2.49
CA ARG A 188 16.72 14.29 3.07
C ARG A 188 15.64 14.39 4.14
N LEU A 189 14.59 13.59 4.06
CA LEU A 189 13.59 13.49 5.13
C LEU A 189 14.20 12.74 6.32
N HIS A 190 13.98 13.28 7.51
CA HIS A 190 14.35 12.56 8.73
C HIS A 190 13.33 11.45 8.95
N VAL A 191 13.77 10.20 8.77
CA VAL A 191 12.92 8.99 8.90
C VAL A 191 12.46 8.83 10.35
N SER A 192 13.35 9.09 11.31
CA SER A 192 13.14 9.37 12.74
C SER A 192 14.52 9.65 13.37
N SER A 193 14.58 10.13 14.62
CA SER A 193 15.82 10.16 15.43
C SER A 193 16.34 8.76 15.78
N GLU A 194 15.49 7.74 15.66
CA GLU A 194 15.70 6.43 16.27
C GLU A 194 16.30 5.37 15.34
N CYS A 195 16.29 5.57 14.02
CA CYS A 195 16.89 4.60 13.10
C CYS A 195 17.77 5.22 12.00
N GLY A 196 19.08 5.29 12.29
CA GLY A 196 20.10 5.66 11.30
C GLY A 196 20.39 4.57 10.25
N GLN A 197 20.05 3.31 10.53
CA GLN A 197 20.33 2.15 9.67
C GLN A 197 19.61 2.27 8.32
N THR A 198 18.31 2.57 8.34
CA THR A 198 17.50 2.75 7.12
C THR A 198 17.97 3.92 6.28
N ARG A 199 18.49 5.00 6.89
CA ARG A 199 19.08 6.12 6.14
C ARG A 199 20.32 5.69 5.35
N ARG A 200 21.17 4.85 5.95
CA ARG A 200 22.34 4.28 5.26
C ARG A 200 21.91 3.34 4.13
N LEU A 201 20.90 2.51 4.37
CA LEU A 201 20.36 1.57 3.38
C LEU A 201 19.66 2.30 2.21
N LEU A 202 18.88 3.34 2.51
CA LEU A 202 18.26 4.24 1.51
C LEU A 202 19.27 4.92 0.60
N ARG A 203 20.40 5.36 1.15
CA ARG A 203 21.48 5.96 0.36
C ARG A 203 22.15 4.93 -0.56
N ARG A 204 22.22 3.67 -0.12
CA ARG A 204 22.88 2.58 -0.85
C ARG A 204 22.00 1.97 -1.93
N SER A 205 20.72 1.71 -1.62
CA SER A 205 19.75 1.11 -2.54
C SER A 205 18.32 1.59 -2.22
N PRO A 206 17.84 2.65 -2.88
CA PRO A 206 16.48 3.17 -2.66
C PRO A 206 15.39 2.21 -3.15
N THR A 207 15.72 1.36 -4.12
CA THR A 207 14.84 0.29 -4.61
C THR A 207 14.50 -0.71 -3.54
N ASP A 208 15.33 -0.89 -2.51
CA ASP A 208 15.08 -1.92 -1.49
C ASP A 208 13.85 -1.58 -0.61
N LEU A 209 13.47 -0.30 -0.52
CA LEU A 209 12.22 0.11 0.13
C LEU A 209 10.96 -0.09 -0.75
N LEU A 210 11.14 -0.18 -2.05
CA LEU A 210 10.06 -0.18 -3.04
C LEU A 210 9.94 -1.52 -3.77
N GLY A 211 10.99 -2.34 -3.68
CA GLY A 211 11.20 -3.54 -4.45
C GLY A 211 10.48 -4.75 -3.90
N ARG A 212 10.33 -5.75 -4.76
CA ARG A 212 9.63 -7.00 -4.47
C ARG A 212 10.54 -8.11 -3.93
N GLY A 213 11.81 -7.83 -3.62
CA GLY A 213 12.81 -8.82 -3.23
C GLY A 213 13.25 -8.70 -1.77
N ARG A 214 13.68 -9.81 -1.18
CA ARG A 214 14.38 -9.79 0.12
C ARG A 214 15.74 -9.11 -0.06
N THR A 215 15.93 -8.05 0.69
CA THR A 215 17.15 -7.25 0.75
C THR A 215 17.41 -6.94 2.23
N PRO A 216 18.66 -6.64 2.62
CA PRO A 216 18.96 -6.23 3.99
C PRO A 216 18.11 -5.04 4.45
N ALA A 217 17.67 -4.17 3.53
CA ALA A 217 16.74 -3.10 3.85
C ALA A 217 15.30 -3.58 4.03
N SER A 218 14.80 -4.50 3.20
CA SER A 218 13.45 -5.04 3.41
C SER A 218 13.34 -5.82 4.73
N ASP A 219 14.40 -6.55 5.10
CA ASP A 219 14.44 -7.31 6.36
C ASP A 219 14.45 -6.38 7.58
N HIS A 220 15.20 -5.27 7.49
CA HIS A 220 15.18 -4.24 8.53
C HIS A 220 13.85 -3.49 8.58
N VAL A 221 13.25 -3.15 7.43
CA VAL A 221 11.92 -2.50 7.37
C VAL A 221 10.84 -3.41 7.97
N ALA A 222 10.98 -4.73 7.82
CA ALA A 222 10.08 -5.70 8.43
C ALA A 222 10.26 -5.80 9.96
N SER A 223 11.48 -5.60 10.48
CA SER A 223 11.77 -5.68 11.92
C SER A 223 11.71 -4.35 12.67
N CYS A 224 11.82 -3.21 11.99
CA CYS A 224 11.80 -1.88 12.59
C CYS A 224 10.49 -1.15 12.28
N VAL A 225 9.68 -0.93 13.32
CA VAL A 225 8.36 -0.27 13.25
C VAL A 225 8.43 1.10 12.56
N ALA A 226 9.34 1.97 13.00
CA ALA A 226 9.51 3.31 12.42
C ALA A 226 9.84 3.28 10.92
N CYS A 227 10.67 2.33 10.49
CA CYS A 227 11.06 2.19 9.08
C CYS A 227 9.95 1.55 8.24
N GLY A 228 9.19 0.61 8.82
CA GLY A 228 7.96 0.08 8.25
C GLY A 228 6.92 1.18 7.99
N ALA A 229 6.67 2.03 8.98
CA ALA A 229 5.74 3.16 8.87
C ALA A 229 6.18 4.16 7.78
N PHE A 230 7.47 4.46 7.71
CA PHE A 230 8.03 5.33 6.68
C PHE A 230 7.89 4.74 5.26
N ALA A 231 8.24 3.45 5.08
CA ALA A 231 8.12 2.77 3.80
C ALA A 231 6.67 2.72 3.30
N ARG A 232 5.71 2.41 4.19
CA ARG A 232 4.27 2.46 3.87
C ARG A 232 3.83 3.85 3.45
N SER A 233 4.29 4.88 4.15
CA SER A 233 3.96 6.28 3.83
C SER A 233 4.53 6.72 2.48
N ALA A 234 5.75 6.29 2.13
CA ALA A 234 6.37 6.52 0.82
C ALA A 234 5.60 5.83 -0.31
N GLN A 235 5.22 4.57 -0.13
CA GLN A 235 4.40 3.85 -1.10
C GLN A 235 3.00 4.44 -1.23
N TYR A 236 2.40 4.90 -0.13
CA TYR A 236 1.11 5.58 -0.15
C TYR A 236 1.20 6.86 -0.96
N ALA A 237 2.17 7.72 -0.68
CA ALA A 237 2.36 8.97 -1.41
C ALA A 237 2.60 8.73 -2.90
N LEU A 238 3.38 7.71 -3.28
CA LEU A 238 3.56 7.32 -4.69
C LEU A 238 2.24 6.90 -5.36
N ALA A 239 1.36 6.19 -4.64
CA ALA A 239 0.09 5.73 -5.18
C ALA A 239 -0.94 6.88 -5.31
N THR A 240 -0.93 7.84 -4.39
CA THR A 240 -1.95 8.90 -4.31
C THR A 240 -1.58 10.21 -4.99
N LEU A 241 -0.31 10.42 -5.35
CA LEU A 241 0.08 11.62 -6.08
C LEU A 241 -0.64 11.68 -7.43
N PRO A 242 -1.13 12.86 -7.86
CA PRO A 242 -1.68 12.99 -9.20
C PRO A 242 -0.59 12.63 -10.21
N LEU A 243 -0.94 11.78 -11.17
CA LEU A 243 -0.07 11.59 -12.33
C LEU A 243 0.15 12.97 -12.95
N PRO A 244 1.39 13.37 -13.26
CA PRO A 244 1.57 14.48 -14.17
C PRO A 244 0.78 14.14 -15.43
N MET A 245 -0.21 14.96 -15.76
CA MET A 245 -1.01 14.73 -16.96
C MET A 245 -0.08 14.63 -18.16
N ALA A 246 -0.34 13.59 -18.95
CA ALA A 246 0.55 13.05 -19.98
C ALA A 246 1.24 14.13 -20.82
N ILE A 247 2.51 13.86 -21.14
CA ILE A 247 3.11 14.41 -22.36
C ILE A 247 2.21 13.94 -23.50
N ALA A 248 1.71 14.92 -24.27
CA ALA A 248 0.98 14.72 -25.51
C ALA A 248 1.64 13.64 -26.36
N ALA A 249 0.82 12.89 -27.08
CA ALA A 249 1.26 11.94 -28.10
C ALA A 249 2.37 12.54 -28.98
N TRP A 250 3.47 11.81 -29.10
CA TRP A 250 4.44 11.91 -30.21
C TRP A 250 4.58 10.50 -30.78
#